data_AF-A0AAD5MYS7-F1
#
_entry.id   AF-A0AAD5MYS7-F1
#
_cell.length_a   1.000
_cell.length_b   1.000
_cell.length_c   1.000
_cell.angle_alpha   90.00
_cell.angle_beta   90.00
_cell.angle_gamma   90.00
#
_symmetry.space_group_name_H-M   'P 1'
#
loop_
_entity.id
_entity.type
_entity.pdbx_description
1 polymer ?
#
loop_
_entity_poly.entity_id
_entity_poly.type
_entity_poly.pdbx_seq_one_letter_code
_entity_poly.pdbx_strand_id
1 'polypeptide(L)'
;MEIFAKLAGFPTDPMVISLFSTILTVFGCGVIPASQASTRNFVVTGFTLPVTMAYSTAIDVRASVPGIAASRDGITSCNANSESETLGFQVFDVLERSGRDALLPDAAISSILGQLNVTVIYNPLQCQKFFSGPMAADATKMKENCIIVDNTVTGICTVPTPAPAPLRDMMCNTNVAVIPPQHLTIGGLISTTNIILANWSRTMWQSVLNRAVRTLASGPFRLNFASASAV
;
A
#
# COMPACT_ATOMS: atom_id res chain seq x y z
N MET A 1 38.41 -7.01 19.63
CA MET A 1 37.48 -6.98 20.78
C MET A 1 37.46 -5.54 21.31
N GLU A 2 37.00 -4.58 20.50
CA GLU A 2 36.99 -3.14 20.84
C GLU A 2 35.89 -2.40 20.04
N ILE A 3 34.62 -2.82 20.17
CA ILE A 3 33.48 -2.12 19.55
C ILE A 3 32.49 -1.58 20.61
N PHE A 4 32.68 -1.88 21.89
CA PHE A 4 31.67 -1.60 22.92
C PHE A 4 31.71 -0.22 23.60
N ALA A 5 32.59 0.71 23.21
CA ALA A 5 32.83 1.92 24.01
C ALA A 5 32.17 3.24 23.51
N LYS A 6 31.23 3.22 22.55
CA LYS A 6 30.66 4.47 21.99
C LYS A 6 29.12 4.49 21.84
N LEU A 7 28.39 4.06 22.87
CA LEU A 7 26.91 4.07 22.89
C LEU A 7 26.27 4.99 23.95
N ALA A 8 26.92 6.10 24.32
CA ALA A 8 26.33 7.10 25.22
C ALA A 8 26.21 8.46 24.52
N GLY A 9 25.09 8.72 23.85
CA GLY A 9 24.84 10.08 23.34
C GLY A 9 23.79 10.30 22.26
N PHE A 10 22.75 9.46 22.11
CA PHE A 10 21.67 9.72 21.13
C PHE A 10 20.28 9.64 21.76
N PRO A 11 19.33 10.47 21.28
CA PRO A 11 18.01 10.64 21.88
C PRO A 11 17.24 9.32 21.85
N THR A 12 16.75 8.96 23.03
CA THR A 12 16.12 7.69 23.37
C THR A 12 14.69 7.64 22.88
N ASP A 13 14.45 6.94 21.77
CA ASP A 13 13.20 6.19 21.59
C ASP A 13 13.42 4.78 22.18
N PRO A 14 12.94 4.50 23.41
CA PRO A 14 13.32 3.31 24.18
C PRO A 14 12.84 1.99 23.58
N MET A 15 11.96 2.01 22.57
CA MET A 15 11.49 0.79 21.90
C MET A 15 12.47 0.24 20.85
N VAL A 16 13.30 1.08 20.22
CA VAL A 16 14.15 0.65 19.09
C VAL A 16 15.45 0.03 19.58
N ILE A 17 15.99 0.52 20.70
CA ILE A 17 17.30 0.10 21.22
C ILE A 17 17.23 -1.29 21.89
N SER A 18 16.11 -1.65 22.51
CA SER A 18 15.95 -2.98 23.12
C SER A 18 15.79 -4.13 22.11
N LEU A 19 15.56 -3.82 20.83
CA LEU A 19 15.20 -4.80 19.81
C LEU A 19 16.41 -5.50 19.17
N PHE A 20 17.61 -4.91 19.25
CA PHE A 20 18.79 -5.40 18.53
C PHE A 20 19.97 -5.84 19.42
N SER A 21 19.98 -5.51 20.72
CA SER A 21 21.12 -5.84 21.61
C SER A 21 21.26 -7.34 21.94
N THR A 22 20.25 -8.17 21.69
CA THR A 22 20.30 -9.63 21.90
C THR A 22 20.63 -10.45 20.65
N ILE A 23 20.77 -9.83 19.47
CA ILE A 23 20.85 -10.54 18.18
C ILE A 23 22.30 -10.72 17.68
N LEU A 24 23.26 -9.97 18.24
CA LEU A 24 24.64 -9.91 17.72
C LEU A 24 25.47 -11.21 17.84
N THR A 25 25.01 -12.24 18.54
CA THR A 25 25.71 -13.54 18.61
C THR A 25 25.15 -14.63 17.69
N VAL A 26 24.09 -14.35 16.93
CA VAL A 26 23.44 -15.33 16.02
C VAL A 26 23.40 -14.82 14.58
N PHE A 27 24.44 -14.12 14.12
CA PHE A 27 24.69 -13.91 12.69
C PHE A 27 25.34 -15.16 12.05
N GLY A 28 24.84 -16.35 12.38
CA GLY A 28 25.01 -17.48 11.49
C GLY A 28 24.10 -17.23 10.30
N CYS A 29 24.66 -17.18 9.09
CA CYS A 29 23.94 -17.07 7.81
C CYS A 29 23.07 -18.31 7.51
N GLY A 30 22.31 -18.80 8.49
CA GLY A 30 21.38 -19.90 8.36
C GLY A 30 20.17 -19.42 7.56
N VAL A 31 20.22 -19.63 6.24
CA VAL A 31 19.04 -19.55 5.39
C VAL A 31 18.16 -20.73 5.76
N ILE A 32 16.93 -20.46 6.17
CA ILE A 32 15.94 -21.50 6.38
C ILE A 32 15.58 -22.08 4.99
N PRO A 33 15.52 -23.41 4.79
CA PRO A 33 15.10 -23.99 3.53
C PRO A 33 13.77 -23.39 3.07
N ALA A 34 13.57 -23.18 1.76
CA ALA A 34 12.37 -22.51 1.24
C ALA A 34 11.04 -23.17 1.69
N SER A 35 11.06 -24.47 2.02
CA SER A 35 9.92 -25.20 2.58
C SER A 35 9.53 -24.80 4.01
N GLN A 36 10.33 -23.98 4.68
CA GLN A 36 10.14 -23.47 6.04
C GLN A 36 10.05 -21.94 6.08
N ALA A 37 9.82 -21.28 4.95
CA ALA A 37 9.62 -19.84 4.91
C ALA A 37 8.49 -19.41 5.86
N SER A 38 8.76 -18.39 6.67
CA SER A 38 7.76 -17.82 7.57
C SER A 38 6.91 -16.84 6.79
N THR A 39 5.60 -17.11 6.70
CA THR A 39 4.65 -16.24 6.00
C THR A 39 3.71 -15.57 7.00
N ARG A 40 3.49 -14.28 6.81
CA ARG A 40 2.60 -13.43 7.61
C ARG A 40 1.64 -12.70 6.68
N ASN A 41 0.37 -12.72 7.05
CA ASN A 41 -0.64 -11.92 6.37
C ASN A 41 -0.67 -10.53 7.02
N PHE A 42 -0.92 -9.51 6.22
CA PHE A 42 -1.21 -8.18 6.72
C PHE A 42 -2.44 -7.61 6.01
N VAL A 43 -3.10 -6.67 6.68
CA VAL A 43 -4.18 -5.89 6.09
C VAL A 43 -3.99 -4.42 6.42
N VAL A 44 -4.06 -3.55 5.42
CA VAL A 44 -4.11 -2.10 5.56
C VAL A 44 -5.52 -1.61 5.25
N THR A 45 -6.08 -0.83 6.16
CA THR A 45 -7.43 -0.24 6.04
C THR A 45 -7.40 1.23 6.48
N GLY A 46 -8.52 1.94 6.30
CA GLY A 46 -8.67 3.32 6.78
C GLY A 46 -8.04 4.37 5.87
N PHE A 47 -7.69 4.03 4.64
CA PHE A 47 -7.31 5.01 3.61
C PHE A 47 -8.55 5.44 2.79
N THR A 48 -8.49 6.63 2.20
CA THR A 48 -9.42 7.05 1.14
C THR A 48 -8.83 6.67 -0.21
N LEU A 49 -9.67 6.34 -1.20
CA LEU A 49 -9.19 5.76 -2.46
C LEU A 49 -8.54 6.82 -3.37
N PRO A 50 -7.20 6.85 -3.56
CA PRO A 50 -6.59 7.73 -4.55
C PRO A 50 -6.98 7.26 -5.96
N VAL A 51 -7.09 8.19 -6.93
CA VAL A 51 -7.44 7.81 -8.32
C VAL A 51 -6.41 6.87 -8.96
N THR A 52 -5.15 6.89 -8.50
CA THR A 52 -4.08 5.99 -8.96
C THR A 52 -4.31 4.53 -8.55
N MET A 53 -5.18 4.29 -7.56
CA MET A 53 -5.62 2.95 -7.13
C MET A 53 -6.98 2.56 -7.72
N ALA A 54 -7.51 3.36 -8.65
CA ALA A 54 -8.67 3.04 -9.47
C ALA A 54 -8.27 2.94 -10.95
N TYR A 55 -9.04 2.20 -11.75
CA TYR A 55 -8.78 2.09 -13.19
C TYR A 55 -10.02 2.41 -14.01
N SER A 56 -9.80 2.87 -15.23
CA SER A 56 -10.84 2.97 -16.24
C SER A 56 -10.34 2.47 -17.58
N THR A 57 -11.19 1.68 -18.25
CA THR A 57 -10.94 1.28 -19.64
C THR A 57 -11.43 2.33 -20.64
N ALA A 58 -12.20 3.32 -20.18
CA ALA A 58 -12.79 4.34 -21.03
C ALA A 58 -11.77 5.45 -21.32
N ILE A 59 -11.62 5.83 -22.59
CA ILE A 59 -10.58 6.79 -23.02
C ILE A 59 -10.89 8.20 -22.52
N ASP A 60 -12.16 8.60 -22.55
CA ASP A 60 -12.68 9.87 -22.08
C ASP A 60 -12.46 10.07 -20.57
N VAL A 61 -12.66 9.02 -19.77
CA VAL A 61 -12.36 9.05 -18.33
C VAL A 61 -10.87 9.26 -18.09
N ARG A 62 -10.02 8.51 -18.80
CA ARG A 62 -8.56 8.64 -18.66
C ARG A 62 -8.03 9.99 -19.15
N ALA A 63 -8.64 10.55 -20.18
CA ALA A 63 -8.28 11.88 -20.68
C ALA A 63 -8.60 12.97 -19.66
N SER A 64 -9.60 12.75 -18.80
CA SER A 64 -10.12 13.77 -17.90
C SER A 64 -9.72 13.59 -16.43
N VAL A 65 -9.30 12.39 -16.05
CA VAL A 65 -8.78 12.06 -14.72
C VAL A 65 -7.31 11.65 -14.87
N PRO A 66 -6.37 12.62 -14.85
CA PRO A 66 -4.95 12.31 -14.86
C PRO A 66 -4.59 11.35 -13.73
N GLY A 67 -3.80 10.32 -14.03
CA GLY A 67 -3.33 9.36 -13.02
C GLY A 67 -4.24 8.14 -12.79
N ILE A 68 -5.46 8.10 -13.34
CA ILE A 68 -6.26 6.86 -13.30
C ILE A 68 -5.64 5.80 -14.20
N ALA A 69 -5.53 4.57 -13.70
CA ALA A 69 -4.89 3.49 -14.45
C ALA A 69 -5.74 3.05 -15.65
N ALA A 70 -5.09 2.56 -16.70
CA ALA A 70 -5.78 2.14 -17.93
C ALA A 70 -6.43 0.75 -17.84
N SER A 71 -5.99 -0.07 -16.89
CA SER A 71 -6.49 -1.42 -16.70
C SER A 71 -6.25 -1.85 -15.26
N ARG A 72 -6.95 -2.91 -14.85
CA ARG A 72 -6.71 -3.58 -13.56
C ARG A 72 -5.26 -4.04 -13.44
N ASP A 73 -4.76 -4.68 -14.50
CA ASP A 73 -3.37 -5.15 -14.56
C ASP A 73 -2.39 -3.98 -14.54
N GLY A 74 -2.78 -2.82 -15.07
CA GLY A 74 -2.00 -1.59 -14.97
C GLY A 74 -1.81 -1.13 -13.53
N ILE A 75 -2.74 -1.41 -12.62
CA ILE A 75 -2.56 -1.08 -11.18
C ILE A 75 -1.67 -2.12 -10.53
N THR A 76 -1.87 -3.39 -10.82
CA THR A 76 -1.04 -4.46 -10.24
C THR A 76 0.39 -4.47 -10.81
N SER A 77 0.61 -3.94 -12.02
CA SER A 77 1.92 -3.84 -12.69
C SER A 77 2.56 -2.44 -12.68
N CYS A 78 1.83 -1.32 -12.62
CA CYS A 78 2.44 -0.01 -12.32
C CYS A 78 2.92 0.06 -10.86
N ASN A 79 2.32 -0.74 -9.96
CA ASN A 79 2.86 -1.05 -8.66
C ASN A 79 4.22 -1.80 -8.70
N ALA A 80 4.61 -2.37 -9.85
CA ALA A 80 5.95 -2.96 -10.02
C ALA A 80 6.97 -1.97 -10.62
N ASN A 81 6.51 -0.88 -11.24
CA ASN A 81 7.36 0.03 -12.02
C ASN A 81 7.54 1.43 -11.39
N SER A 82 6.71 1.84 -10.43
CA SER A 82 7.04 2.95 -9.52
C SER A 82 7.68 2.37 -8.25
N GLU A 83 9.00 2.27 -8.25
CA GLU A 83 9.82 1.65 -7.19
C GLU A 83 9.72 2.36 -5.82
N SER A 84 8.94 3.42 -5.70
CA SER A 84 8.86 4.27 -4.50
C SER A 84 7.47 4.38 -3.88
N GLU A 85 6.42 3.83 -4.50
CA GLU A 85 5.04 4.18 -4.13
C GLU A 85 4.19 3.01 -3.61
N THR A 86 4.70 1.78 -3.64
CA THR A 86 3.95 0.64 -3.09
C THR A 86 4.26 0.37 -1.64
N LEU A 87 3.27 -0.19 -0.94
CA LEU A 87 3.45 -0.70 0.41
C LEU A 87 4.61 -1.70 0.50
N GLY A 88 4.85 -2.50 -0.55
CA GLY A 88 6.00 -3.40 -0.63
C GLY A 88 7.32 -2.64 -0.53
N PHE A 89 7.55 -1.66 -1.41
CA PHE A 89 8.75 -0.82 -1.39
C PHE A 89 8.92 -0.07 -0.05
N GLN A 90 7.82 0.43 0.51
CA GLN A 90 7.84 1.13 1.79
C GLN A 90 8.19 0.22 2.96
N VAL A 91 7.81 -1.07 2.91
CA VAL A 91 8.27 -2.07 3.87
C VAL A 91 9.78 -2.29 3.74
N PHE A 92 10.31 -2.38 2.52
CA PHE A 92 11.76 -2.50 2.30
C PHE A 92 12.53 -1.26 2.80
N ASP A 93 12.08 -0.05 2.47
CA ASP A 93 12.72 1.21 2.91
C ASP A 93 12.70 1.36 4.44
N VAL A 94 11.59 1.03 5.10
CA VAL A 94 11.52 1.05 6.57
C VAL A 94 12.49 0.04 7.20
N LEU A 95 12.59 -1.17 6.64
CA LEU A 95 13.52 -2.18 7.13
C LEU A 95 14.97 -1.77 6.88
N GLU A 96 15.27 -1.16 5.73
CA GLU A 96 16.59 -0.65 5.41
C GLU A 96 17.00 0.44 6.41
N ARG A 97 16.15 1.45 6.61
CA ARG A 97 16.39 2.53 7.59
C ARG A 97 16.55 1.98 8.99
N SER A 98 15.68 1.06 9.41
CA SER A 98 15.79 0.41 10.71
C SER A 98 17.09 -0.38 10.86
N GLY A 99 17.58 -1.01 9.80
CA GLY A 99 18.85 -1.72 9.80
C GLY A 99 20.04 -0.76 9.94
N ARG A 100 20.01 0.37 9.23
CA ARG A 100 21.02 1.43 9.32
C ARG A 100 21.03 2.07 10.71
N ASP A 101 19.87 2.35 11.28
CA ASP A 101 19.72 2.88 12.66
C ASP A 101 20.27 1.91 13.70
N ALA A 102 20.19 0.60 13.42
CA ALA A 102 20.78 -0.46 14.25
C ALA A 102 22.28 -0.69 13.97
N LEU A 103 22.93 0.15 13.16
CA LEU A 103 24.35 0.05 12.77
C LEU A 103 24.70 -1.27 12.08
N LEU A 104 23.74 -1.90 11.38
CA LEU A 104 24.03 -3.06 10.57
C LEU A 104 24.84 -2.64 9.33
N PRO A 105 25.84 -3.44 8.91
CA PRO A 105 26.53 -3.20 7.65
C PRO A 105 25.55 -3.30 6.48
N ASP A 106 25.72 -2.46 5.46
CA ASP A 106 24.86 -2.44 4.26
C ASP A 106 24.74 -3.81 3.58
N ALA A 107 25.83 -4.60 3.59
CA ALA A 107 25.84 -5.97 3.07
C ALA A 107 24.90 -6.90 3.86
N ALA A 108 24.82 -6.74 5.18
CA ALA A 108 23.91 -7.52 6.02
C ALA A 108 22.45 -7.09 5.78
N ILE A 109 22.19 -5.78 5.67
CA ILE A 109 20.86 -5.25 5.35
C ILE A 109 20.39 -5.79 4.00
N SER A 110 21.21 -5.66 2.96
CA SER A 110 20.92 -6.17 1.62
C SER A 110 20.65 -7.67 1.62
N SER A 111 21.44 -8.47 2.36
CA SER A 111 21.23 -9.91 2.47
C SER A 111 19.91 -10.28 3.17
N ILE A 112 19.50 -9.53 4.20
CA ILE A 112 18.24 -9.73 4.91
C ILE A 112 17.06 -9.36 4.00
N LEU A 113 17.13 -8.21 3.32
CA LEU A 113 16.09 -7.76 2.41
C LEU A 113 15.95 -8.69 1.20
N GLY A 114 17.05 -9.25 0.68
CA GLY A 114 17.01 -10.25 -0.39
C GLY A 114 16.33 -11.58 0.00
N GLN A 115 16.08 -11.81 1.28
CA GLN A 115 15.35 -12.97 1.82
C GLN A 115 13.91 -12.63 2.19
N LEU A 116 13.42 -11.45 1.81
CA LEU A 116 12.06 -10.98 2.06
C LEU A 116 11.29 -10.92 0.73
N ASN A 117 10.09 -11.46 0.72
CA ASN A 117 9.16 -11.33 -0.39
C ASN A 117 7.85 -10.73 0.11
N VAL A 118 7.42 -9.62 -0.49
CA VAL A 118 6.17 -8.93 -0.14
C VAL A 118 5.22 -9.01 -1.33
N THR A 119 4.12 -9.71 -1.15
CA THR A 119 3.03 -9.81 -2.13
C THR A 119 1.88 -8.94 -1.67
N VAL A 120 1.48 -7.96 -2.48
CA VAL A 120 0.34 -7.09 -2.21
C VAL A 120 -0.89 -7.62 -2.93
N ILE A 121 -2.00 -7.75 -2.21
CA ILE A 121 -3.30 -8.20 -2.71
C ILE A 121 -4.28 -7.04 -2.58
N TYR A 122 -4.72 -6.50 -3.71
CA TYR A 122 -5.62 -5.36 -3.76
C TYR A 122 -6.68 -5.57 -4.85
N ASN A 123 -7.92 -5.14 -4.59
CA ASN A 123 -9.02 -5.23 -5.56
C ASN A 123 -9.38 -3.83 -6.08
N PRO A 124 -8.84 -3.43 -7.25
CA PRO A 124 -9.03 -2.08 -7.73
C PRO A 124 -10.46 -1.78 -8.14
N LEU A 125 -10.90 -0.55 -7.87
CA LEU A 125 -12.20 -0.05 -8.31
C LEU A 125 -12.15 0.28 -9.82
N GLN A 126 -13.17 -0.15 -10.57
CA GLN A 126 -13.32 0.23 -11.98
C GLN A 126 -14.25 1.43 -12.11
N CYS A 127 -13.72 2.56 -12.54
CA CYS A 127 -14.50 3.76 -12.84
C CYS A 127 -14.90 3.77 -14.32
N GLN A 128 -16.19 3.63 -14.61
CA GLN A 128 -16.66 3.58 -15.99
C GLN A 128 -16.92 4.97 -16.59
N LYS A 129 -17.38 5.89 -15.75
CA LYS A 129 -17.55 7.31 -16.04
C LYS A 129 -17.06 8.11 -14.83
N PHE A 130 -16.55 9.31 -15.06
CA PHE A 130 -16.25 10.27 -14.00
C PHE A 130 -17.19 11.47 -14.14
N PHE A 131 -17.62 12.02 -13.02
CA PHE A 131 -18.48 13.20 -12.99
C PHE A 131 -17.67 14.43 -12.56
N SER A 132 -17.41 15.35 -13.50
CA SER A 132 -16.85 16.70 -13.22
C SER A 132 -17.68 17.85 -13.82
N GLY A 133 -18.82 17.54 -14.47
CA GLY A 133 -19.64 18.48 -15.24
C GLY A 133 -20.58 17.75 -16.22
N PRO A 134 -21.37 18.46 -17.05
CA PRO A 134 -22.44 17.85 -17.85
C PRO A 134 -21.91 17.30 -19.18
N MET A 135 -21.87 15.98 -19.40
CA MET A 135 -21.68 15.40 -20.75
C MET A 135 -22.11 13.93 -20.93
N ALA A 136 -22.64 13.69 -22.15
CA ALA A 136 -22.81 12.49 -23.01
C ALA A 136 -23.07 11.10 -22.40
N ALA A 137 -24.09 10.42 -22.96
CA ALA A 137 -24.42 9.03 -22.66
C ALA A 137 -23.54 8.05 -23.44
N ASP A 138 -22.87 7.19 -22.71
CA ASP A 138 -22.53 5.85 -23.18
C ASP A 138 -23.36 4.83 -22.38
N ALA A 139 -23.94 3.87 -23.10
CA ALA A 139 -24.94 2.94 -22.62
C ALA A 139 -24.40 1.51 -22.71
N THR A 140 -23.45 1.14 -21.84
CA THR A 140 -23.04 -0.26 -21.73
C THR A 140 -22.80 -0.73 -20.29
N LYS A 141 -23.72 -1.61 -19.84
CA LYS A 141 -23.74 -2.47 -18.64
C LYS A 141 -23.52 -1.78 -17.28
N MET A 142 -24.15 -2.34 -16.24
CA MET A 142 -24.02 -1.93 -14.83
C MET A 142 -22.55 -1.98 -14.38
N LYS A 143 -21.77 -0.92 -14.63
CA LYS A 143 -20.51 -0.70 -13.92
C LYS A 143 -20.59 0.63 -13.19
N GLU A 144 -19.79 0.71 -12.14
CA GLU A 144 -19.83 1.78 -11.16
C GLU A 144 -19.24 3.05 -11.78
N ASN A 145 -19.98 4.15 -11.66
CA ASN A 145 -19.44 5.47 -11.96
C ASN A 145 -18.77 6.00 -10.69
N CYS A 146 -17.63 6.67 -10.85
CA CYS A 146 -16.88 7.20 -9.72
C CYS A 146 -17.09 8.70 -9.57
N ILE A 147 -17.18 9.15 -8.32
CA ILE A 147 -17.17 10.57 -7.95
C ILE A 147 -15.75 10.89 -7.50
N ILE A 148 -15.12 11.84 -8.17
CA ILE A 148 -13.72 12.19 -7.95
C ILE A 148 -13.65 13.65 -7.53
N VAL A 149 -13.04 13.90 -6.37
CA VAL A 149 -12.79 15.23 -5.81
C VAL A 149 -11.32 15.29 -5.46
N ASP A 150 -10.60 16.30 -5.94
CA ASP A 150 -9.18 16.55 -5.62
C ASP A 150 -8.31 15.29 -5.70
N ASN A 151 -8.41 14.56 -6.81
CA ASN A 151 -7.62 13.34 -7.08
C ASN A 151 -7.96 12.13 -6.17
N THR A 152 -9.10 12.17 -5.48
CA THR A 152 -9.59 11.11 -4.59
C THR A 152 -10.96 10.66 -5.05
N VAL A 153 -11.18 9.34 -5.10
CA VAL A 153 -12.51 8.78 -5.29
C VAL A 153 -13.26 8.90 -3.96
N THR A 154 -14.33 9.68 -3.93
CA THR A 154 -15.12 9.96 -2.71
C THR A 154 -16.40 9.15 -2.63
N GLY A 155 -16.85 8.59 -3.76
CA GLY A 155 -18.06 7.78 -3.82
C GLY A 155 -18.21 7.06 -5.14
N ILE A 156 -19.17 6.13 -5.17
CA ILE A 156 -19.62 5.49 -6.40
C ILE A 156 -21.09 5.80 -6.61
N CYS A 157 -21.54 5.78 -7.86
CA CYS A 157 -22.96 5.84 -8.18
C CYS A 157 -23.31 4.79 -9.23
N THR A 158 -24.43 4.12 -8.98
CA THR A 158 -24.98 3.10 -9.87
C THR A 158 -26.19 3.70 -10.55
N VAL A 159 -26.10 3.88 -11.86
CA VAL A 159 -27.23 4.37 -12.65
C VAL A 159 -27.99 3.18 -13.22
N PRO A 160 -29.30 3.04 -12.96
CA PRO A 160 -30.10 2.00 -13.58
C PRO A 160 -30.06 2.13 -15.09
N THR A 161 -29.68 1.07 -15.79
CA THR A 161 -29.86 0.96 -17.23
C THR A 161 -31.28 0.44 -17.52
N PRO A 162 -32.06 1.03 -18.45
CA PRO A 162 -31.69 2.09 -19.41
C PRO A 162 -32.25 3.48 -19.04
N ALA A 163 -31.56 4.26 -18.20
CA ALA A 163 -31.89 5.68 -18.06
C ALA A 163 -31.40 6.51 -19.28
N PRO A 164 -32.14 7.53 -19.75
CA PRO A 164 -31.67 8.51 -20.74
C PRO A 164 -30.48 9.34 -20.22
N ALA A 165 -29.58 9.77 -21.11
CA ALA A 165 -28.37 10.54 -20.78
C ALA A 165 -28.54 11.65 -19.72
N PRO A 166 -29.49 12.60 -19.86
CA PRO A 166 -29.61 13.71 -18.92
C PRO A 166 -30.10 13.27 -17.54
N LEU A 167 -30.87 12.17 -17.46
CA LEU A 167 -31.34 11.61 -16.19
C LEU A 167 -30.23 10.85 -15.47
N ARG A 168 -29.26 10.28 -16.19
CA ARG A 168 -28.14 9.54 -15.57
C ARG A 168 -27.31 10.44 -14.66
N ASP A 169 -27.01 11.64 -15.14
CA ASP A 169 -26.17 12.60 -14.43
C ASP A 169 -26.91 13.12 -13.17
N MET A 170 -28.20 13.41 -13.30
CA MET A 170 -29.04 13.82 -12.16
C MET A 170 -29.19 12.69 -11.12
N MET A 171 -29.28 11.44 -11.56
CA MET A 171 -29.41 10.28 -10.67
C MET A 171 -28.13 9.97 -9.90
N CYS A 172 -26.94 10.26 -10.44
CA CYS A 172 -25.69 10.09 -9.69
C CYS A 172 -25.58 11.08 -8.53
N ASN A 173 -26.13 12.29 -8.66
CA ASN A 173 -26.17 13.25 -7.55
C ASN A 173 -27.10 12.80 -6.41
N THR A 174 -28.13 11.99 -6.70
CA THR A 174 -29.09 11.52 -5.70
C THR A 174 -28.82 10.10 -5.21
N ASN A 175 -27.99 9.32 -5.91
CA ASN A 175 -27.69 7.91 -5.59
C ASN A 175 -26.19 7.70 -5.36
N VAL A 176 -25.56 8.61 -4.60
CA VAL A 176 -24.18 8.43 -4.14
C VAL A 176 -24.15 7.32 -3.09
N ALA A 177 -23.42 6.25 -3.39
CA ALA A 177 -23.14 5.17 -2.47
C ALA A 177 -21.70 5.26 -1.97
N VAL A 178 -21.49 4.79 -0.75
CA VAL A 178 -20.17 4.66 -0.13
C VAL A 178 -19.36 3.62 -0.91
N ILE A 179 -18.05 3.88 -1.07
CA ILE A 179 -17.13 2.93 -1.70
C ILE A 179 -17.10 1.65 -0.87
N PRO A 180 -17.40 0.48 -1.47
CA PRO A 180 -17.38 -0.77 -0.76
C PRO A 180 -16.01 -1.08 -0.12
N PRO A 181 -15.96 -1.64 1.10
CA PRO A 181 -14.70 -1.85 1.83
C PRO A 181 -13.64 -2.66 1.10
N GLN A 182 -14.03 -3.55 0.18
CA GLN A 182 -13.08 -4.32 -0.63
C GLN A 182 -12.18 -3.47 -1.53
N HIS A 183 -12.59 -2.22 -1.84
CA HIS A 183 -11.78 -1.26 -2.61
C HIS A 183 -10.99 -0.30 -1.69
N LEU A 184 -11.23 -0.37 -0.37
CA LEU A 184 -10.55 0.41 0.67
C LEU A 184 -9.72 -0.49 1.61
N THR A 185 -9.36 -1.68 1.12
CA THR A 185 -8.60 -2.67 1.85
C THR A 185 -7.45 -3.16 0.99
N ILE A 186 -6.23 -3.07 1.49
CA ILE A 186 -5.03 -3.64 0.88
C ILE A 186 -4.59 -4.80 1.75
N GLY A 187 -4.72 -6.03 1.25
CA GLY A 187 -4.16 -7.20 1.90
C GLY A 187 -2.75 -7.50 1.38
N GLY A 188 -2.11 -8.47 1.99
CA GLY A 188 -0.91 -9.04 1.42
C GLY A 188 -0.25 -10.09 2.29
N LEU A 189 0.85 -10.63 1.75
CA LEU A 189 1.67 -11.65 2.36
C LEU A 189 3.11 -11.15 2.43
N ILE A 190 3.71 -11.27 3.60
CA ILE A 190 5.15 -11.09 3.78
C ILE A 190 5.71 -12.47 4.06
N SER A 191 6.60 -12.95 3.20
CA SER A 191 7.31 -14.20 3.37
C SER A 191 8.79 -13.94 3.54
N THR A 192 9.42 -14.65 4.47
CA THR A 192 10.86 -14.56 4.66
C THR A 192 11.51 -15.91 4.97
N THR A 193 12.70 -16.11 4.42
CA THR A 193 13.59 -17.24 4.76
C THR A 193 14.66 -16.85 5.78
N ASN A 194 14.68 -15.57 6.20
CA ASN A 194 15.62 -15.08 7.20
C ASN A 194 15.15 -15.47 8.61
N ILE A 195 15.99 -16.17 9.36
CA ILE A 195 15.64 -16.68 10.70
C ILE A 195 15.33 -15.58 11.72
N ILE A 196 15.94 -14.39 11.59
CA ILE A 196 15.69 -13.27 12.51
C ILE A 196 14.29 -12.72 12.26
N LEU A 197 13.98 -12.37 11.00
CA LEU A 197 12.67 -11.85 10.62
C LEU A 197 11.54 -12.89 10.81
N ALA A 198 11.83 -14.18 10.60
CA ALA A 198 10.89 -15.26 10.80
C ALA A 198 10.40 -15.36 12.27
N ASN A 199 11.29 -15.07 13.22
CA ASN A 199 11.04 -15.10 14.65
C ASN A 199 10.50 -13.78 15.23
N TRP A 200 10.34 -12.74 14.42
CA TRP A 200 9.73 -11.51 14.88
C TRP A 200 8.30 -11.73 15.34
N SER A 201 7.99 -11.12 16.48
CA SER A 201 6.64 -11.10 17.03
C SER A 201 5.68 -10.31 16.14
N ARG A 202 4.37 -10.54 16.31
CA ARG A 202 3.35 -9.79 15.57
C ARG A 202 3.48 -8.27 15.78
N THR A 203 3.82 -7.83 16.99
CA THR A 203 3.96 -6.40 17.30
C THR A 203 5.15 -5.76 16.57
N MET A 204 6.25 -6.50 16.38
CA MET A 204 7.40 -6.05 15.59
C MET A 204 7.01 -5.84 14.12
N TRP A 205 6.38 -6.85 13.51
CA TRP A 205 5.89 -6.74 12.13
C TRP A 205 4.88 -5.60 11.97
N GLN A 206 3.94 -5.47 12.92
CA GLN A 206 2.96 -4.40 12.90
C GLN A 206 3.61 -3.01 13.02
N SER A 207 4.68 -2.87 13.81
CA SER A 207 5.45 -1.63 13.90
C SER A 207 6.07 -1.24 12.56
N VAL A 208 6.68 -2.20 11.85
CA VAL A 208 7.25 -1.97 10.50
C VAL A 208 6.16 -1.60 9.50
N LEU A 209 5.05 -2.34 9.47
CA LEU A 209 3.94 -2.06 8.56
C LEU A 209 3.31 -0.69 8.83
N ASN A 210 3.09 -0.32 10.09
CA ASN A 210 2.57 0.99 10.45
C ASN A 210 3.54 2.13 10.07
N ARG A 211 4.85 1.92 10.20
CA ARG A 211 5.84 2.86 9.70
C ARG A 211 5.77 2.99 8.17
N ALA A 212 5.64 1.87 7.45
CA ALA A 212 5.51 1.88 5.99
C ALA A 212 4.25 2.64 5.53
N VAL A 213 3.11 2.42 6.21
CA VAL A 213 1.87 3.17 5.96
C VAL A 213 2.03 4.66 6.27
N ARG A 214 2.73 5.02 7.35
CA ARG A 214 3.04 6.43 7.65
C ARG A 214 3.95 7.06 6.61
N THR A 215 4.91 6.30 6.06
CA THR A 215 5.76 6.81 4.99
C THR A 215 4.93 7.08 3.72
N LEU A 216 3.98 6.19 3.37
CA LEU A 216 2.99 6.46 2.30
C LEU A 216 2.20 7.75 2.59
N ALA A 217 1.75 7.93 3.83
CA ALA A 217 1.03 9.12 4.27
C ALA A 217 1.91 10.39 4.35
N SER A 218 3.24 10.27 4.28
CA SER A 218 4.15 11.43 4.20
C SER A 218 4.48 11.83 2.75
N GLY A 219 4.18 10.94 1.79
CA GLY A 219 4.48 11.12 0.38
C GLY A 219 3.32 11.65 -0.45
N PRO A 220 3.24 11.30 -1.74
CA PRO A 220 2.22 11.81 -2.67
C PRO A 220 0.79 11.38 -2.29
N PHE A 221 0.64 10.33 -1.49
CA PHE A 221 -0.66 9.85 -1.00
C PHE A 221 -1.04 10.38 0.38
N ARG A 222 -0.45 11.50 0.81
CA ARG A 222 -0.64 12.06 2.16
C ARG A 222 -2.09 12.16 2.59
N LEU A 223 -2.93 12.77 1.76
CA LEU A 223 -4.35 12.96 2.08
C LEU A 223 -5.12 11.63 2.09
N ASN A 224 -4.66 10.65 1.31
CA ASN A 224 -5.34 9.37 1.16
C ASN A 224 -5.00 8.39 2.28
N PHE A 225 -3.77 8.40 2.78
CA PHE A 225 -3.29 7.46 3.79
C PHE A 225 -3.17 8.07 5.19
N ALA A 226 -3.58 9.32 5.40
CA ALA A 226 -3.47 10.01 6.70
C ALA A 226 -4.08 9.23 7.88
N SER A 227 -5.19 8.52 7.65
CA SER A 227 -5.88 7.70 8.64
C SER A 227 -5.64 6.20 8.48
N ALA A 228 -4.75 5.80 7.58
CA ALA A 228 -4.52 4.40 7.27
C ALA A 228 -3.73 3.70 8.39
N SER A 229 -4.00 2.41 8.59
CA SER A 229 -3.29 1.59 9.58
C SER A 229 -3.18 0.14 9.13
N ALA A 230 -2.13 -0.55 9.61
CA ALA A 230 -1.87 -1.95 9.32
C ALA A 230 -2.12 -2.85 10.54
N VAL A 231 -2.68 -4.04 10.29
CA VAL A 231 -3.02 -5.06 11.30
C VAL A 231 -2.61 -6.48 10.91
#